data_AF-A0A1C6IQW9-F1
#
_entry.id   AF-A0A1C6IQW9-F1
#
_cell.length_a   1.000
_cell.length_b   1.000
_cell.length_c   1.000
_cell.angle_alpha   90.00
_cell.angle_beta   90.00
_cell.angle_gamma   90.00
#
_symmetry.space_group_name_H-M   'P 1'
#
loop_
_entity.id
_entity.type
_entity.pdbx_description
1 polymer ?
#
loop_
_entity_poly.entity_id
_entity_poly.type
_entity_poly.pdbx_seq_one_letter_code
_entity_poly.pdbx_strand_id
1 'polypeptide(L)'
;MNYEAIPFQGYESITIDELKDQANSLLNLVTEEQRPLRVCMNNGKKFLLFPQDLLAPICDSDFRLILLSAMRYAMGRNTCMPMVVADYIKRHIQLLDDKFLVLAADDIRRHLEDYAEHEMNPNLWHGLLGALETEQRARATRKARKIRPCPACGKPLEIMSIADNWHSPGGFDVIAHCRNCLADYEWFCDKDGSVSDMKQYFFG
;
A
#
# COMPACT_ATOMS: atom_id res chain seq x y z
N MET A 1 13.49 15.69 -21.51
CA MET A 1 14.29 14.49 -21.85
C MET A 1 13.55 13.29 -21.28
N ASN A 2 12.97 12.43 -22.12
CA ASN A 2 12.41 11.16 -21.66
C ASN A 2 13.56 10.16 -21.53
N TYR A 3 14.14 10.08 -20.35
CA TYR A 3 15.08 9.01 -20.01
C TYR A 3 14.22 7.79 -19.68
N GLU A 4 13.97 6.92 -20.67
CA GLU A 4 13.42 5.58 -20.40
C GLU A 4 14.53 4.73 -19.78
N ALA A 5 14.86 5.02 -18.52
CA ALA A 5 15.67 4.12 -17.71
C ALA A 5 14.84 2.86 -17.50
N ILE A 6 15.31 1.73 -18.05
CA ILE A 6 14.72 0.43 -17.74
C ILE A 6 14.94 0.20 -16.24
N PRO A 7 13.87 0.07 -15.43
CA PRO A 7 14.02 -0.14 -14.00
C PRO A 7 14.92 -1.33 -13.73
N PHE A 8 15.87 -1.17 -12.79
CA PHE A 8 16.71 -2.24 -12.27
C PHE A 8 17.73 -2.83 -13.26
N GLN A 9 18.08 -2.14 -14.36
CA GLN A 9 19.04 -2.64 -15.35
C GLN A 9 20.44 -2.93 -14.80
N GLY A 10 20.81 -2.30 -13.69
CA GLY A 10 22.10 -2.51 -13.00
C GLY A 10 22.17 -3.76 -12.10
N TYR A 11 21.05 -4.47 -11.89
CA TYR A 11 21.03 -5.69 -11.09
C TYR A 11 21.31 -6.93 -11.94
N GLU A 12 22.00 -7.90 -11.33
CA GLU A 12 22.30 -9.18 -11.95
C GLU A 12 21.01 -9.90 -12.36
N SER A 13 21.03 -10.54 -13.53
CA SER A 13 19.86 -11.21 -14.08
C SER A 13 20.11 -12.70 -14.13
N ILE A 14 19.20 -13.46 -13.53
CA ILE A 14 19.13 -14.92 -13.54
C ILE A 14 17.87 -15.38 -14.27
N THR A 15 17.85 -16.64 -14.69
CA THR A 15 16.67 -17.32 -15.22
C THR A 15 15.86 -17.96 -14.09
N ILE A 16 14.58 -18.27 -14.37
CA ILE A 16 13.74 -19.00 -13.41
C ILE A 16 14.27 -20.42 -13.15
N ASP A 17 14.96 -21.02 -14.11
CA ASP A 17 15.49 -22.37 -13.95
C ASP A 17 16.76 -22.36 -13.09
N GLU A 18 17.65 -21.36 -13.23
CA GLU A 18 18.75 -21.12 -12.28
C GLU A 18 18.24 -20.88 -10.86
N LEU A 19 17.16 -20.11 -10.70
CA LEU A 19 16.54 -19.90 -9.38
C LEU A 19 16.04 -21.21 -8.75
N LYS A 20 15.51 -22.15 -9.55
CA LYS A 20 15.06 -23.46 -9.05
C LYS A 20 16.26 -24.34 -8.68
N ASP A 21 17.28 -24.36 -9.53
CA ASP A 21 18.42 -25.26 -9.38
C ASP A 21 19.33 -24.84 -8.21
N GLN A 22 19.39 -23.53 -7.90
CA GLN A 22 20.31 -22.95 -6.91
C GLN A 22 19.60 -22.03 -5.91
N ALA A 23 18.37 -22.38 -5.52
CA ALA A 23 17.51 -21.51 -4.69
C ALA A 23 18.21 -21.02 -3.41
N ASN A 24 18.82 -21.91 -2.62
CA ASN A 24 19.40 -21.54 -1.33
C ASN A 24 20.59 -20.58 -1.48
N SER A 25 21.50 -20.81 -2.43
CA SER A 25 22.64 -19.92 -2.63
C SER A 25 22.19 -18.55 -3.15
N LEU A 26 21.23 -18.52 -4.08
CA LEU A 26 20.69 -17.27 -4.62
C LEU A 26 19.89 -16.49 -3.55
N LEU A 27 19.16 -17.18 -2.67
CA LEU A 27 18.48 -16.54 -1.54
C LEU A 27 19.48 -15.95 -0.54
N ASN A 28 20.58 -16.65 -0.24
CA ASN A 28 21.63 -16.11 0.63
C ASN A 28 22.28 -14.86 0.02
N LEU A 29 22.53 -14.81 -1.30
CA LEU A 29 22.99 -13.59 -1.97
C LEU A 29 21.99 -12.43 -1.77
N VAL A 30 20.70 -12.72 -1.88
CA VAL A 30 19.64 -11.71 -1.74
C VAL A 30 19.54 -11.21 -0.30
N THR A 31 19.62 -12.09 0.69
CA THR A 31 19.37 -11.74 2.11
C THR A 31 20.62 -11.34 2.88
N GLU A 32 21.72 -12.09 2.75
CA GLU A 32 22.96 -11.85 3.50
C GLU A 32 23.82 -10.78 2.83
N GLU A 33 23.95 -10.85 1.50
CA GLU A 33 24.72 -9.87 0.73
C GLU A 33 23.89 -8.66 0.28
N GLN A 34 22.59 -8.64 0.63
CA GLN A 34 21.66 -7.55 0.30
C GLN A 34 21.68 -7.21 -1.19
N ARG A 35 21.74 -8.24 -2.03
CA ARG A 35 21.94 -8.12 -3.48
C ARG A 35 20.69 -8.52 -4.24
N PRO A 36 19.82 -7.56 -4.63
CA PRO A 36 18.66 -7.85 -5.45
C PRO A 36 19.02 -8.50 -6.78
N LEU A 37 18.19 -9.45 -7.21
CA LEU A 37 18.35 -10.20 -8.44
C LEU A 37 17.15 -10.01 -9.35
N ARG A 38 17.38 -9.87 -10.64
CA ARG A 38 16.34 -9.90 -11.66
C ARG A 38 16.09 -11.33 -12.10
N VAL A 39 14.84 -11.78 -12.02
CA VAL A 39 14.43 -13.13 -12.42
C VAL A 39 13.70 -13.05 -13.75
N CYS A 40 14.29 -13.63 -14.80
CA CYS A 40 13.69 -13.74 -16.12
C CYS A 40 12.93 -15.07 -16.24
N MET A 41 11.64 -14.97 -16.52
CA MET A 41 10.79 -16.12 -16.80
C MET A 41 10.89 -16.55 -18.27
N ASN A 42 10.61 -17.82 -18.54
CA ASN A 42 10.64 -18.39 -19.89
C ASN A 42 9.60 -17.76 -20.84
N ASN A 43 8.57 -17.10 -20.31
CA ASN A 43 7.58 -16.33 -21.07
C ASN A 43 7.97 -14.85 -21.30
N GLY A 44 9.21 -14.47 -20.99
CA GLY A 44 9.75 -13.12 -21.15
C GLY A 44 9.38 -12.14 -20.04
N LYS A 45 8.55 -12.52 -19.05
CA LYS A 45 8.28 -11.68 -17.87
C LYS A 45 9.52 -11.56 -17.00
N LYS A 46 9.71 -10.39 -16.39
CA LYS A 46 10.84 -10.08 -15.51
C LYS A 46 10.33 -9.71 -14.13
N PHE A 47 10.92 -10.31 -13.11
CA PHE A 47 10.63 -10.04 -11.69
C PHE A 47 11.90 -9.56 -10.99
N LEU A 48 11.73 -8.94 -9.83
CA LEU A 48 12.83 -8.55 -8.96
C LEU A 48 12.69 -9.32 -7.64
N LEU A 49 13.73 -10.06 -7.28
CA LEU A 49 13.89 -10.72 -6.00
C LEU A 49 14.79 -9.85 -5.14
N PHE A 50 14.30 -9.40 -3.99
CA PHE A 50 15.03 -8.53 -3.07
C PHE A 50 14.59 -8.86 -1.64
N PRO A 51 15.43 -8.60 -0.63
CA PRO A 51 15.10 -8.93 0.74
C PRO A 51 14.07 -7.92 1.27
N GLN A 52 13.14 -8.38 2.10
CA GLN A 52 11.98 -7.58 2.53
C GLN A 52 12.39 -6.31 3.30
N ASP A 53 13.48 -6.38 4.05
CA ASP A 53 14.08 -5.29 4.80
C ASP A 53 14.59 -4.15 3.91
N LEU A 54 14.80 -4.36 2.61
CA LEU A 54 15.06 -3.27 1.68
C LEU A 54 13.88 -2.28 1.59
N LEU A 55 12.67 -2.74 1.88
CA LEU A 55 11.47 -1.89 2.01
C LEU A 55 11.30 -1.31 3.42
N ALA A 56 12.15 -1.71 4.38
CA ALA A 56 12.04 -1.25 5.76
C ALA A 56 11.95 0.28 5.85
N PRO A 57 12.76 1.10 5.14
CA PRO A 57 12.64 2.55 5.21
C PRO A 57 11.26 3.09 4.76
N ILE A 58 10.58 2.43 3.82
CA ILE A 58 9.24 2.83 3.36
C ILE A 58 8.17 2.39 4.37
N CYS A 59 8.42 1.26 5.03
CA CYS A 59 7.56 0.69 6.07
C CYS A 59 7.83 1.28 7.47
N ASP A 60 8.90 2.05 7.63
CA ASP A 60 9.35 2.66 8.88
C ASP A 60 8.43 3.83 9.29
N SER A 61 8.05 3.85 10.57
CA SER A 61 7.30 4.96 11.15
C SER A 61 8.09 6.28 11.11
N ASP A 62 9.41 6.23 11.24
CA ASP A 62 10.26 7.41 11.28
C ASP A 62 10.33 8.09 9.91
N PHE A 63 10.32 7.32 8.82
CA PHE A 63 10.23 7.88 7.48
C PHE A 63 8.93 8.66 7.27
N ARG A 64 7.82 8.16 7.81
CA ARG A 64 6.52 8.87 7.77
C ARG A 64 6.58 10.18 8.55
N LEU A 65 7.27 10.20 9.70
CA LEU A 65 7.50 11.43 10.46
C LEU A 65 8.39 12.43 9.71
N ILE A 66 9.39 11.95 8.96
CA ILE A 66 10.21 12.79 8.09
C ILE A 66 9.35 13.44 7.02
N LEU A 67 8.47 12.68 6.36
CA LEU A 67 7.57 13.22 5.34
C LEU A 67 6.58 14.25 5.92
N LEU A 68 5.99 13.97 7.08
CA LEU A 68 5.13 14.95 7.79
C LEU A 68 5.90 16.22 8.13
N SER A 69 7.14 16.07 8.62
CA SER A 69 7.99 17.20 8.98
C SER A 69 8.36 18.04 7.75
N ALA A 70 8.69 17.39 6.63
CA ALA A 70 8.98 18.06 5.36
C ALA A 70 7.75 18.82 4.83
N MET A 71 6.56 18.24 4.97
CA MET A 71 5.30 18.87 4.59
C MET A 71 5.04 20.14 5.41
N ARG A 72 5.10 20.03 6.75
CA ARG A 72 4.95 21.17 7.67
C ARG A 72 5.99 22.25 7.42
N TYR A 73 7.23 21.85 7.15
CA TYR A 73 8.30 22.78 6.81
C TYR A 73 8.02 23.57 5.53
N ALA A 74 7.40 22.92 4.53
CA ALA A 74 7.13 23.53 3.23
C ALA A 74 5.93 24.48 3.24
N MET A 75 4.96 24.29 4.13
CA MET A 75 3.80 25.17 4.28
C MET A 75 4.21 26.64 4.48
N GLY A 76 3.51 27.56 3.80
CA GLY A 76 3.76 29.00 3.83
C GLY A 76 5.04 29.47 3.10
N ARG A 77 5.83 28.56 2.51
CA ARG A 77 7.09 28.93 1.84
C ARG A 77 6.89 29.17 0.35
N ASN A 78 7.50 30.25 -0.15
CA ASN A 78 7.59 30.53 -1.59
C ASN A 78 8.86 29.94 -2.21
N THR A 79 8.99 28.61 -2.19
CA THR A 79 10.11 27.89 -2.81
C THR A 79 9.60 26.74 -3.66
N CYS A 80 10.49 25.93 -4.25
CA CYS A 80 10.09 24.68 -4.90
C CYS A 80 9.63 23.59 -3.92
N MET A 81 9.90 23.73 -2.63
CA MET A 81 9.70 22.69 -1.62
C MET A 81 8.23 22.23 -1.47
N PRO A 82 7.21 23.12 -1.46
CA PRO A 82 5.80 22.72 -1.44
C PRO A 82 5.47 21.75 -2.57
N MET A 83 5.86 22.08 -3.80
CA MET A 83 5.62 21.24 -4.98
C MET A 83 6.30 19.88 -4.85
N VAL A 84 7.59 19.87 -4.49
CA VAL A 84 8.37 18.63 -4.36
C VAL A 84 7.74 17.68 -3.33
N VAL A 85 7.36 18.21 -2.17
CA VAL A 85 6.78 17.40 -1.08
C VAL A 85 5.38 16.93 -1.45
N ALA A 86 4.51 17.83 -1.95
CA ALA A 86 3.15 17.49 -2.32
C ALA A 86 3.10 16.43 -3.44
N ASP A 87 3.92 16.59 -4.48
CA ASP A 87 3.98 15.63 -5.58
C ASP A 87 4.54 14.27 -5.13
N TYR A 88 5.53 14.26 -4.23
CA TYR A 88 6.04 13.02 -3.67
C TYR A 88 4.96 12.27 -2.87
N ILE A 89 4.29 12.95 -1.93
CA ILE A 89 3.22 12.36 -1.12
C ILE A 89 2.10 11.84 -2.02
N LYS A 90 1.67 12.65 -3.00
CA LYS A 90 0.58 12.28 -3.92
C LYS A 90 0.91 11.04 -4.75
N ARG A 91 2.14 10.93 -5.26
CA ARG A 91 2.59 9.75 -6.02
C ARG A 91 2.66 8.47 -5.18
N HIS A 92 2.89 8.59 -3.89
CA HIS A 92 3.11 7.45 -2.99
C HIS A 92 2.01 7.24 -1.95
N ILE A 93 0.87 7.91 -2.11
CA ILE A 93 -0.23 7.96 -1.15
C ILE A 93 -0.75 6.57 -0.74
N GLN A 94 -0.70 5.59 -1.64
CA GLN A 94 -1.13 4.22 -1.39
C GLN A 94 -0.19 3.45 -0.44
N LEU A 95 1.08 3.86 -0.34
CA LEU A 95 2.09 3.25 0.53
C LEU A 95 2.09 3.84 1.94
N LEU A 96 1.41 4.97 2.14
CA LEU A 96 1.35 5.68 3.42
C LEU A 96 0.22 5.11 4.28
N ASP A 97 0.47 4.91 5.57
CA ASP A 97 -0.52 4.31 6.48
C ASP A 97 -1.68 5.25 6.82
N ASP A 98 -2.76 4.71 7.40
CA ASP A 98 -3.96 5.49 7.73
C ASP A 98 -3.67 6.62 8.73
N LYS A 99 -2.68 6.43 9.62
CA LYS A 99 -2.31 7.43 10.63
C LYS A 99 -1.64 8.62 9.98
N PHE A 100 -0.72 8.38 9.04
CA PHE A 100 -0.09 9.43 8.24
C PHE A 100 -1.15 10.21 7.46
N LEU A 101 -2.08 9.53 6.78
CA LEU A 101 -3.12 10.19 5.99
C LEU A 101 -3.97 11.15 6.84
N VAL A 102 -4.37 10.72 8.04
CA VAL A 102 -5.12 11.55 8.99
C VAL A 102 -4.30 12.76 9.44
N LEU A 103 -3.07 12.53 9.93
CA LEU A 103 -2.22 13.60 10.44
C LEU A 103 -1.88 14.62 9.36
N ALA A 104 -1.55 14.17 8.16
CA ALA A 104 -1.24 15.05 7.04
C ALA A 104 -2.44 15.90 6.63
N ALA A 105 -3.64 15.29 6.55
CA ALA A 105 -4.86 16.01 6.22
C ALA A 105 -5.20 17.06 7.30
N ASP A 106 -5.07 16.70 8.58
CA ASP A 106 -5.34 17.62 9.70
C ASP A 106 -4.35 18.79 9.72
N ASP A 107 -3.07 18.55 9.49
CA ASP A 107 -2.07 19.61 9.41
C ASP A 107 -2.37 20.58 8.26
N ILE A 108 -2.75 20.07 7.09
CA ILE A 108 -3.11 20.90 5.94
C ILE A 108 -4.36 21.72 6.23
N ARG A 109 -5.40 21.11 6.83
CA ARG A 109 -6.64 21.84 7.19
C ARG A 109 -6.34 22.99 8.14
N ARG A 110 -5.64 22.72 9.24
CA ARG A 110 -5.27 23.76 10.22
C ARG A 110 -4.45 24.87 9.57
N HIS A 111 -3.48 24.51 8.72
CA HIS A 111 -2.68 25.50 8.02
C HIS A 111 -3.52 26.39 7.09
N LEU A 112 -4.45 25.80 6.34
CA LEU A 112 -5.34 26.54 5.45
C LEU A 112 -6.43 27.33 6.20
N GLU A 113 -6.79 26.94 7.42
CA GLU A 113 -7.73 27.67 8.29
C GLU A 113 -7.05 28.86 8.96
N ASP A 114 -5.88 28.64 9.58
CA ASP A 114 -5.20 29.62 10.42
C ASP A 114 -4.29 30.58 9.62
N TYR A 115 -3.75 30.12 8.48
CA TYR A 115 -2.70 30.83 7.74
C TYR A 115 -3.00 31.00 6.23
N ALA A 116 -4.27 30.90 5.82
CA ALA A 116 -4.69 30.98 4.41
C ALA A 116 -4.06 32.15 3.64
N GLU A 117 -4.03 33.33 4.27
CA GLU A 117 -3.56 34.58 3.68
C GLU A 117 -2.03 34.64 3.47
N HIS A 118 -1.29 33.81 4.22
CA HIS A 118 0.17 33.69 4.14
C HIS A 118 0.61 32.51 3.26
N GLU A 119 -0.34 31.67 2.83
CA GLU A 119 -0.04 30.55 1.96
C GLU A 119 0.07 30.99 0.51
N MET A 120 1.25 30.77 -0.07
CA MET A 120 1.57 31.18 -1.44
C MET A 120 1.00 30.22 -2.49
N ASN A 121 0.73 28.97 -2.10
CA ASN A 121 0.25 27.91 -2.99
C ASN A 121 -1.00 27.21 -2.42
N PRO A 122 -2.10 27.94 -2.13
CA PRO A 122 -3.25 27.35 -1.46
C PRO A 122 -3.89 26.24 -2.30
N ASN A 123 -3.92 26.39 -3.63
CA ASN A 123 -4.48 25.37 -4.54
C ASN A 123 -3.70 24.05 -4.51
N LEU A 124 -2.38 24.10 -4.30
CA LEU A 124 -1.55 22.90 -4.18
C LEU A 124 -1.95 22.09 -2.95
N TRP A 125 -2.05 22.76 -1.80
CA TRP A 125 -2.40 22.13 -0.54
C TRP A 125 -3.85 21.64 -0.53
N HIS A 126 -4.81 22.39 -1.08
CA HIS A 126 -6.17 21.89 -1.31
C HIS A 126 -6.18 20.65 -2.22
N GLY A 127 -5.38 20.63 -3.28
CA GLY A 127 -5.26 19.49 -4.18
C GLY A 127 -4.68 18.26 -3.50
N LEU A 128 -3.68 18.43 -2.62
CA LEU A 128 -3.12 17.35 -1.81
C LEU A 128 -4.12 16.86 -0.75
N LEU A 129 -4.79 17.77 -0.05
CA LEU A 129 -5.82 17.46 0.93
C LEU A 129 -6.93 16.60 0.31
N GLY A 130 -7.43 17.02 -0.86
CA GLY A 130 -8.45 16.25 -1.59
C GLY A 130 -7.99 14.84 -1.98
N ALA A 131 -6.69 14.67 -2.30
CA ALA A 131 -6.13 13.34 -2.58
C ALA A 131 -6.06 12.47 -1.32
N LEU A 132 -5.61 13.02 -0.18
CA LEU A 132 -5.55 12.35 1.12
C LEU A 132 -6.94 11.88 1.57
N GLU A 133 -7.93 12.76 1.52
CA GLU A 133 -9.31 12.43 1.90
C GLU A 133 -9.95 11.41 0.97
N THR A 134 -9.62 11.46 -0.32
CA THR A 134 -10.13 10.49 -1.30
C THR A 134 -9.57 9.10 -1.04
N GLU A 135 -8.27 8.97 -0.77
CA GLU A 135 -7.67 7.69 -0.39
C GLU A 135 -8.24 7.19 0.95
N GLN A 136 -8.42 8.07 1.94
CA GLN A 136 -9.04 7.71 3.21
C GLN A 136 -10.46 7.16 3.03
N ARG A 137 -11.30 7.84 2.23
CA ARG A 137 -12.66 7.37 1.88
C ARG A 137 -12.62 6.05 1.14
N ALA A 138 -11.69 5.86 0.21
CA ALA A 138 -11.51 4.61 -0.51
C ALA A 138 -11.16 3.46 0.45
N ARG A 139 -10.24 3.69 1.40
CA ARG A 139 -9.87 2.69 2.41
C ARG A 139 -11.00 2.37 3.38
N ALA A 140 -11.74 3.37 3.85
CA ALA A 140 -12.92 3.17 4.67
C ALA A 140 -13.97 2.31 3.93
N THR A 141 -14.19 2.59 2.64
CA THR A 141 -15.09 1.79 1.79
C THR A 141 -14.61 0.35 1.63
N ARG A 142 -13.30 0.14 1.38
CA ARG A 142 -12.72 -1.22 1.32
C ARG A 142 -12.88 -1.97 2.64
N LYS A 143 -12.69 -1.31 3.79
CA LYS A 143 -12.91 -1.90 5.12
C LYS A 143 -14.38 -2.22 5.38
N ALA A 144 -15.30 -1.32 5.03
CA ALA A 144 -16.74 -1.54 5.18
C ALA A 144 -17.24 -2.70 4.31
N ARG A 145 -16.74 -2.84 3.07
CA ARG A 145 -17.05 -4.00 2.19
C ARG A 145 -16.57 -5.34 2.77
N LYS A 146 -15.57 -5.33 3.65
CA LYS A 146 -15.10 -6.53 4.35
C LYS A 146 -15.98 -6.92 5.56
N ILE A 147 -16.83 -6.04 6.08
CA ILE A 147 -17.72 -6.40 7.20
C ILE A 147 -19.04 -6.88 6.63
N ARG A 148 -19.26 -8.20 6.65
CA ARG A 148 -20.49 -8.82 6.15
C ARG A 148 -21.31 -9.44 7.30
N PRO A 149 -22.65 -9.46 7.19
CA PRO A 149 -23.49 -10.18 8.15
C PRO A 149 -23.39 -11.69 7.93
N CYS A 150 -23.49 -12.45 9.02
CA CYS A 150 -23.57 -13.90 9.00
C CYS A 150 -24.85 -14.34 8.27
N PRO A 151 -24.77 -15.25 7.29
CA PRO A 151 -25.95 -15.70 6.54
C PRO A 151 -26.96 -16.45 7.41
N ALA A 152 -26.55 -17.02 8.55
CA ALA A 152 -27.43 -17.77 9.44
C ALA A 152 -28.16 -16.89 10.48
N CYS A 153 -27.50 -15.88 11.05
CA CYS A 153 -28.06 -15.08 12.16
C CYS A 153 -28.10 -13.57 11.93
N GLY A 154 -27.57 -13.07 10.81
CA GLY A 154 -27.55 -11.65 10.47
C GLY A 154 -26.60 -10.78 11.30
N LYS A 155 -25.88 -11.33 12.29
CA LYS A 155 -24.89 -10.61 13.10
C LYS A 155 -23.62 -10.31 12.28
N PRO A 156 -22.91 -9.19 12.53
CA PRO A 156 -21.68 -8.88 11.81
C PRO A 156 -20.62 -9.95 12.08
N LEU A 157 -19.93 -10.37 11.03
CA LEU A 157 -18.80 -11.28 11.11
C LEU A 157 -17.55 -10.53 11.59
N GLU A 158 -16.77 -11.19 12.44
CA GLU A 158 -15.46 -10.73 12.87
C GLU A 158 -14.40 -11.23 11.90
N ILE A 159 -13.73 -10.32 11.20
CA ILE A 159 -12.66 -10.68 10.26
C ILE A 159 -11.49 -11.26 11.06
N MET A 160 -11.09 -12.49 10.73
CA MET A 160 -9.94 -13.14 11.35
C MET A 160 -8.68 -12.96 10.51
N SER A 161 -8.79 -13.10 9.19
CA SER A 161 -7.63 -12.99 8.30
C SER A 161 -8.01 -12.42 6.94
N ILE A 162 -7.00 -11.82 6.30
CA ILE A 162 -7.07 -11.31 4.94
C ILE A 162 -5.76 -11.72 4.26
N ALA A 163 -5.87 -12.42 3.15
CA ALA A 163 -4.72 -12.88 2.38
C ALA A 163 -4.85 -12.41 0.94
N ASP A 164 -3.74 -12.01 0.31
CA ASP A 164 -3.74 -11.71 -1.11
C ASP A 164 -4.10 -12.96 -1.91
N ASN A 165 -4.97 -12.80 -2.90
CA ASN A 165 -5.41 -13.91 -3.72
C ASN A 165 -4.38 -14.16 -4.84
N TRP A 166 -3.85 -15.39 -4.88
CA TRP A 166 -2.83 -15.80 -5.85
C TRP A 166 -3.31 -15.76 -7.31
N HIS A 167 -4.61 -15.86 -7.55
CA HIS A 167 -5.20 -15.96 -8.88
C HIS A 167 -5.66 -14.60 -9.44
N SER A 168 -5.94 -13.63 -8.57
CA SER A 168 -6.45 -12.30 -8.94
C SER A 168 -5.57 -11.18 -8.41
N PRO A 169 -4.66 -10.62 -9.24
CA PRO A 169 -3.78 -9.52 -8.83
C PRO A 169 -4.57 -8.31 -8.30
N GLY A 170 -4.35 -7.95 -7.04
CA GLY A 170 -5.06 -6.87 -6.35
C GLY A 170 -6.38 -7.27 -5.68
N GLY A 171 -6.79 -8.54 -5.80
CA GLY A 171 -7.86 -9.12 -5.00
C GLY A 171 -7.33 -9.83 -3.75
N PHE A 172 -8.21 -10.09 -2.79
CA PHE A 172 -7.86 -10.73 -1.52
C PHE A 172 -8.99 -11.64 -1.03
N ASP A 173 -8.61 -12.74 -0.38
CA ASP A 173 -9.50 -13.65 0.32
C ASP A 173 -9.68 -13.17 1.76
N VAL A 174 -10.89 -13.31 2.29
CA VAL A 174 -11.25 -12.91 3.66
C VAL A 174 -11.83 -14.11 4.38
N ILE A 175 -11.26 -14.45 5.54
CA ILE A 175 -11.85 -15.41 6.47
C ILE A 175 -12.40 -14.63 7.66
N ALA A 176 -13.65 -14.90 8.03
CA ALA A 176 -14.32 -14.26 9.14
C ALA A 176 -15.15 -15.24 9.97
N HIS A 177 -15.20 -14.98 11.26
CA HIS A 177 -15.88 -15.81 12.25
C HIS A 177 -17.19 -15.17 12.72
N CYS A 178 -18.23 -15.98 12.85
CA CYS A 178 -19.46 -15.59 13.52
C CYS A 178 -19.42 -16.00 14.99
N ARG A 179 -19.21 -15.05 15.91
CA ARG A 179 -19.24 -15.34 17.36
C ARG A 179 -20.56 -15.94 17.86
N ASN A 180 -21.66 -15.72 17.15
CA ASN A 180 -22.97 -16.20 17.56
C ASN A 180 -23.27 -17.62 17.05
N CYS A 181 -22.90 -17.92 15.81
CA CYS A 181 -23.11 -19.25 15.21
C CYS A 181 -21.91 -20.18 15.37
N LEU A 182 -20.79 -19.66 15.88
CA LEU A 182 -19.50 -20.35 15.99
C LEU A 182 -19.07 -20.99 14.67
N ALA A 183 -19.31 -20.28 13.57
CA ALA A 183 -19.05 -20.74 12.22
C ALA A 183 -18.15 -19.75 11.48
N ASP A 184 -17.19 -20.29 10.73
CA ASP A 184 -16.28 -19.53 9.90
C ASP A 184 -16.82 -19.42 8.47
N TYR A 185 -16.50 -18.31 7.84
CA TYR A 185 -16.93 -18.00 6.49
C TYR A 185 -15.76 -17.43 5.69
N GLU A 186 -15.75 -17.74 4.40
CA GLU A 186 -14.78 -17.24 3.45
C GLU A 186 -15.49 -16.56 2.27
N TRP A 187 -14.90 -15.48 1.79
CA TRP A 187 -15.25 -14.88 0.50
C TRP A 187 -14.05 -14.15 -0.11
N PHE A 188 -14.13 -13.94 -1.42
CA PHE A 188 -13.14 -13.21 -2.19
C PHE A 188 -13.62 -11.78 -2.48
N CYS A 189 -12.71 -10.82 -2.42
CA CYS A 189 -12.91 -9.44 -2.85
C CYS A 189 -11.98 -9.14 -4.02
N ASP A 190 -12.53 -8.70 -5.16
CA ASP A 190 -11.71 -8.26 -6.29
C ASP A 190 -11.14 -6.84 -6.09
N LYS A 191 -10.27 -6.44 -7.01
CA LYS A 191 -9.60 -5.12 -7.02
C LYS A 191 -10.57 -3.94 -7.21
N ASP A 192 -11.70 -4.17 -7.87
CA ASP A 192 -12.77 -3.19 -8.12
C ASP A 192 -13.76 -3.14 -6.93
N GLY A 193 -13.53 -4.05 -5.97
CA GLY A 193 -14.25 -4.30 -4.75
C GLY A 193 -15.63 -4.93 -4.96
N SER A 194 -15.84 -5.65 -6.06
CA SER A 194 -16.89 -6.68 -6.14
C SER A 194 -16.50 -7.84 -5.21
N VAL A 195 -17.50 -8.52 -4.68
CA VAL A 195 -17.31 -9.53 -3.64
C VAL A 195 -18.04 -10.80 -4.05
N SER A 196 -17.39 -11.95 -3.92
CA SER A 196 -18.00 -13.24 -4.21
C SER A 196 -19.11 -13.57 -3.21
N ASP A 197 -19.89 -14.60 -3.53
CA ASP A 197 -20.73 -15.24 -2.54
C ASP A 197 -19.90 -15.80 -1.39
N MET A 198 -20.49 -15.76 -0.20
CA MET A 198 -19.89 -16.22 1.03
C MET A 198 -20.10 -17.73 1.17
N LYS A 199 -19.02 -18.46 1.45
CA LYS A 199 -19.04 -19.90 1.70
C LYS A 199 -18.68 -20.17 3.15
N GLN A 200 -19.20 -21.25 3.72
CA GLN A 200 -18.77 -21.68 5.04
C GLN A 200 -17.35 -22.23 4.93
N TYR A 201 -16.45 -21.72 5.74
CA TYR A 201 -15.07 -22.16 5.83
C TYR A 201 -14.99 -23.24 6.91
N PHE A 202 -14.35 -24.37 6.57
CA PHE A 202 -14.08 -25.45 7.51
C PHE A 202 -12.57 -25.56 7.64
N PHE A 203 -12.03 -25.28 8.83
CA PHE A 203 -10.66 -25.64 9.15
C PHE A 203 -10.53 -27.16 9.00
N GLY A 204 -9.70 -27.60 8.05
CA GLY A 204 -9.22 -28.97 7.92
C GLY A 204 -7.89 -29.14 8.64
#